data_AF-A0AAW9LME8-F1
#
_entry.id   AF-A0AAW9LME8-F1
#
_cell.length_a   1.000
_cell.length_b   1.000
_cell.length_c   1.000
_cell.angle_alpha   90.00
_cell.angle_beta   90.00
_cell.angle_gamma   90.00
#
_symmetry.space_group_name_H-M   'P 1'
#
loop_
_entity.id
_entity.type
_entity.pdbx_description
1 polymer ?
#
loop_
_entity_poly.entity_id
_entity_poly.type
_entity_poly.pdbx_seq_one_letter_code
_entity_poly.pdbx_strand_id
1 'polypeptide(L)'
;MIFQIAKLYRCGRFIGYGIAVEGHLLDGQVSTTISTEVNCFATVTAVFNLSNEQAENQITICLDGEGSAGEVDMIKQEVAEATDRNRNFRDVVEQLSKPRSDTCG
;
A
#
# COMPACT_ATOMS: atom_id res chain seq x y z
N MET A 1 0.69 7.85 -0.18
CA MET A 1 1.85 8.71 -0.50
C MET A 1 1.50 9.49 -1.76
N ILE A 2 1.45 10.82 -1.71
CA ILE A 2 1.14 11.66 -2.89
C ILE A 2 2.43 12.35 -3.30
N PHE A 3 3.03 11.90 -4.41
CA PHE A 3 4.13 12.61 -5.07
C PHE A 3 3.56 13.75 -5.89
N GLN A 4 4.21 14.90 -5.86
CA GLN A 4 3.76 16.11 -6.53
C GLN A 4 4.93 16.73 -7.28
N ILE A 5 4.66 17.28 -8.46
CA ILE A 5 5.63 18.12 -9.14
C ILE A 5 5.50 19.55 -8.56
N ALA A 6 6.57 20.05 -7.96
CA ALA A 6 6.64 21.38 -7.37
C ALA A 6 7.27 22.40 -8.34
N LYS A 7 6.68 23.59 -8.46
CA LYS A 7 7.33 24.72 -9.17
C LYS A 7 8.39 25.34 -8.26
N LEU A 8 9.61 25.47 -8.79
CA LEU A 8 10.73 26.07 -8.07
C LEU A 8 10.88 27.53 -8.48
N TYR A 9 11.00 28.41 -7.48
CA TYR A 9 11.23 29.82 -7.67
C TYR A 9 12.47 30.28 -6.91
N ARG A 10 13.29 31.12 -7.55
CA ARG A 10 14.43 31.81 -6.91
C ARG A 10 14.29 33.30 -7.16
N CYS A 11 14.25 34.09 -6.08
CA CYS A 11 14.05 35.54 -6.14
C CYS A 11 12.81 35.94 -6.96
N GLY A 12 11.70 35.19 -6.79
CA GLY A 12 10.44 35.42 -7.51
C GLY A 12 10.44 34.97 -8.99
N ARG A 13 11.54 34.44 -9.51
CA ARG A 13 11.63 33.92 -10.88
C ARG A 13 11.46 32.42 -10.89
N PHE A 14 10.64 31.93 -11.81
CA PHE A 14 10.51 30.50 -12.08
C PHE A 14 11.85 29.97 -12.62
N ILE A 15 12.38 28.93 -11.99
CA ILE A 15 13.67 28.33 -12.37
C ILE A 15 13.56 26.88 -12.84
N GLY A 16 12.39 26.25 -12.67
CA GLY A 16 12.19 24.86 -13.04
C GLY A 16 11.18 24.16 -12.14
N TYR A 17 11.18 22.85 -12.19
CA TYR A 17 10.34 22.02 -11.33
C TYR A 17 11.21 21.08 -10.50
N GLY A 18 10.64 20.50 -9.45
CA GLY A 18 11.24 19.44 -8.66
C GLY A 18 10.18 18.46 -8.15
N ILE A 19 10.61 17.39 -7.50
CA ILE A 19 9.72 16.37 -6.97
C ILE A 19 9.51 16.62 -5.48
N ALA A 20 8.26 16.73 -5.06
CA ALA A 20 7.87 16.90 -3.67
C ALA A 20 7.05 15.71 -3.16
N VAL A 21 7.20 15.40 -1.89
CA VAL A 21 6.41 14.43 -1.14
C VAL A 21 5.76 15.17 0.02
N GLU A 22 4.43 15.07 0.14
CA GLU A 22 3.68 15.74 1.21
C GLU A 22 3.91 17.26 1.28
N GLY A 23 4.11 17.89 0.12
CA GLY A 23 4.36 19.33 0.03
C GLY A 23 5.80 19.74 0.33
N HIS A 24 6.68 18.81 0.68
CA HIS A 24 8.10 19.06 0.91
C HIS A 24 8.93 18.61 -0.30
N LEU A 25 9.80 19.50 -0.80
CA LEU A 25 10.73 19.14 -1.87
C LEU A 25 11.65 18.03 -1.38
N LEU A 26 11.84 16.99 -2.20
CA LEU A 26 12.79 15.93 -1.88
C LEU A 26 14.20 16.51 -1.83
N ASP A 27 14.87 16.25 -0.71
CA ASP A 27 16.23 16.72 -0.48
C ASP A 27 17.23 16.04 -1.41
N GLY A 28 18.37 16.68 -1.64
CA GLY A 28 19.43 16.17 -2.52
C GLY A 28 19.14 16.29 -4.01
N GLN A 29 18.03 16.90 -4.42
CA GLN A 29 17.77 17.20 -5.84
C GLN A 29 18.78 18.23 -6.35
N VAL A 30 19.67 17.82 -7.25
CA VAL A 30 20.74 18.68 -7.80
C VAL A 30 20.43 19.20 -9.19
N SER A 31 19.55 18.52 -9.94
CA SER A 31 19.14 18.97 -11.27
C SER A 31 17.74 18.51 -11.63
N THR A 32 17.07 19.27 -12.50
CA THR A 32 15.84 18.84 -13.17
C THR A 32 15.83 19.32 -14.60
N THR A 33 15.67 18.39 -15.52
CA THR A 33 15.51 18.64 -16.95
C THR A 33 14.07 18.32 -17.33
N ILE A 34 13.48 19.20 -18.12
CA ILE A 34 12.11 19.05 -18.62
C ILE A 34 12.17 19.04 -20.11
N SER A 35 11.76 17.92 -20.71
CA SER A 35 11.64 17.82 -22.16
C SER A 35 10.18 17.96 -22.55
N THR A 36 9.94 18.91 -23.45
CA THR A 36 8.63 19.14 -24.06
C THR A 36 8.80 19.08 -25.58
N GLU A 37 8.75 17.87 -26.12
CA GLU A 37 8.74 17.65 -27.57
C GLU A 37 7.33 17.79 -28.12
N VAL A 38 7.23 18.29 -29.36
CA VAL A 38 5.94 18.47 -30.04
C VAL A 38 5.31 17.09 -30.27
N ASN A 39 4.04 16.94 -29.90
CA ASN A 39 3.27 15.68 -29.95
C ASN A 39 3.74 14.57 -29.01
N CYS A 40 4.64 14.86 -28.07
CA CYS A 40 5.04 13.95 -27.01
C CYS A 40 4.46 14.39 -25.66
N PHE A 41 4.31 13.45 -24.73
CA PHE A 41 4.07 13.82 -23.34
C PHE A 41 5.31 14.52 -22.76
N ALA A 42 5.09 15.55 -21.95
CA ALA A 42 6.18 16.20 -21.24
C ALA A 42 6.85 15.21 -20.28
N THR A 43 8.18 15.14 -20.33
CA THR A 43 8.95 14.29 -19.43
C THR A 43 9.79 15.15 -18.48
N VAL A 44 9.96 14.64 -17.26
CA VAL A 44 10.80 15.27 -16.23
C VAL A 44 11.84 14.26 -15.81
N THR A 45 13.11 14.68 -15.88
CA THR A 45 14.24 13.92 -15.35
C THR A 45 14.81 14.70 -14.18
N ALA A 46 14.76 14.13 -12.98
CA ALA A 46 15.38 14.69 -11.80
C ALA A 46 16.64 13.88 -11.44
N VAL A 47 17.71 14.60 -11.09
CA VAL A 47 18.96 13.99 -10.62
C VAL A 47 19.10 14.31 -9.14
N PHE A 48 19.35 13.28 -8.33
CA PHE A 48 19.56 13.39 -6.90
C PHE A 48 20.97 12.95 -6.54
N ASN A 49 21.62 13.68 -5.65
CA ASN A 49 22.77 13.17 -4.92
C ASN A 49 22.25 12.39 -3.71
N LEU A 50 22.54 11.09 -3.68
CA LEU A 50 22.23 10.25 -2.54
C LEU A 50 23.43 10.19 -1.60
N SER A 51 23.20 10.24 -0.29
CA SER A 51 24.21 9.85 0.69
C SER A 51 24.48 8.35 0.61
N ASN A 52 25.60 7.87 1.17
CA ASN A 52 25.88 6.44 1.25
C ASN A 52 24.75 5.68 1.96
N GLU A 53 24.20 6.25 3.04
CA GLU A 53 23.08 5.67 3.76
C GLU A 53 21.82 5.55 2.89
N GLN A 54 21.51 6.56 2.07
CA GLN A 54 20.36 6.54 1.17
C GLN A 54 20.55 5.59 -0.02
N ALA A 55 21.79 5.45 -0.50
CA ALA A 55 22.14 4.53 -1.56
C ALA A 55 22.11 3.06 -1.10
N GLU A 56 22.56 2.79 0.13
CA GLU A 56 22.60 1.45 0.71
C GLU A 56 21.24 1.01 1.29
N ASN A 57 20.43 1.94 1.80
CA ASN A 57 19.09 1.68 2.35
C ASN A 57 17.97 2.18 1.43
N GLN A 58 18.10 1.92 0.13
CA GLN A 58 17.09 2.34 -0.82
C GLN A 58 15.79 1.56 -0.56
N ILE A 59 14.68 2.28 -0.30
CA ILE A 59 13.38 1.66 -0.13
C ILE A 59 12.92 1.15 -1.50
N THR A 60 13.02 -0.16 -1.70
CA THR A 60 12.46 -0.84 -2.88
C THR A 60 10.95 -0.94 -2.74
N ILE A 61 10.21 -0.17 -3.53
CA ILE A 61 8.76 -0.30 -3.64
C ILE A 61 8.46 -1.27 -4.79
N CYS A 62 8.22 -2.54 -4.47
CA CYS A 62 7.74 -3.51 -5.45
C CYS A 62 6.29 -3.17 -5.84
N LEU A 63 6.08 -2.76 -7.09
CA LEU A 63 4.75 -2.46 -7.63
C LEU A 63 3.97 -3.71 -8.05
N ASP A 64 4.67 -4.85 -8.15
CA ASP A 64 4.12 -6.15 -8.53
C ASP A 64 3.58 -6.94 -7.32
N GLY A 65 3.74 -6.39 -6.12
CA GLY A 65 3.18 -6.97 -4.92
C GLY A 65 1.68 -6.68 -4.88
N GLU A 66 0.85 -7.70 -5.02
CA GLU A 66 -0.55 -7.66 -4.60
C GLU A 66 -0.57 -7.25 -3.12
N GLY A 67 -0.75 -5.96 -2.86
CA GLY A 67 -0.64 -5.39 -1.53
C GLY A 67 -1.54 -6.15 -0.57
N SER A 68 -0.95 -6.86 0.41
CA SER A 68 -1.65 -7.53 1.52
C SER A 68 -2.81 -8.49 1.16
N ALA A 69 -3.11 -8.71 -0.12
CA ALA A 69 -4.30 -9.46 -0.55
C ALA A 69 -4.20 -10.93 -0.09
N GLY A 70 -3.00 -11.51 -0.18
CA GLY A 70 -2.73 -12.86 0.31
C GLY A 70 -2.90 -13.02 1.83
N GLU A 71 -2.60 -11.98 2.62
CA GLU A 71 -2.80 -12.01 4.08
C GLU A 71 -4.29 -11.93 4.43
N VAL A 72 -5.04 -11.07 3.73
CA VAL A 72 -6.49 -10.93 3.91
C VAL A 72 -7.23 -12.21 3.51
N ASP A 73 -6.79 -12.89 2.44
CA ASP A 73 -7.43 -14.12 1.99
C ASP A 73 -7.13 -15.31 2.92
N MET A 74 -5.92 -15.36 3.49
CA MET A 74 -5.60 -16.33 4.55
C MET A 74 -6.45 -16.10 5.80
N ILE A 75 -6.65 -14.84 6.20
CA ILE A 75 -7.54 -14.48 7.32
C ILE A 75 -8.99 -14.88 7.02
N LYS A 76 -9.50 -14.62 5.80
CA LYS A 76 -10.87 -15.02 5.41
C LYS A 76 -11.05 -16.53 5.46
N GLN A 77 -10.05 -17.29 5.02
CA GLN A 77 -10.05 -18.75 5.07
C GLN A 77 -10.13 -19.25 6.52
N GLU A 78 -9.26 -18.77 7.40
CA GLU A 78 -9.25 -19.17 8.82
C GLU A 78 -10.56 -18.80 9.53
N VAL A 79 -11.13 -17.64 9.23
CA VAL A 79 -12.41 -17.19 9.79
C VAL A 79 -13.57 -18.07 9.31
N ALA A 80 -13.58 -18.48 8.04
CA ALA A 80 -14.59 -19.40 7.52
C ALA A 80 -14.53 -20.76 8.23
N GLU A 81 -13.32 -21.32 8.38
CA GLU A 81 -13.11 -22.60 9.06
C GLU A 81 -13.44 -22.54 10.56
N ALA A 82 -13.16 -21.42 11.22
CA ALA A 82 -13.53 -21.21 12.62
C ALA A 82 -15.05 -21.11 12.80
N THR A 83 -15.74 -20.46 11.86
CA THR A 83 -17.21 -20.31 11.87
C THR A 83 -17.91 -21.66 11.68
N ASP A 84 -17.41 -22.50 10.78
CA ASP A 84 -17.95 -23.84 10.55
C ASP A 84 -17.73 -24.78 11.74
N ARG A 85 -16.54 -24.71 12.37
CA ARG A 85 -16.29 -25.43 13.62
C ARG A 85 -17.29 -25.02 14.71
N ASN A 86 -17.54 -23.72 14.88
CA ASN A 86 -18.45 -23.22 15.91
C ASN A 86 -19.90 -23.64 15.67
N ARG A 87 -20.36 -23.64 14.41
CA ARG A 87 -21.69 -24.18 14.03
C ARG A 87 -21.84 -25.65 14.42
N ASN A 88 -20.85 -26.48 14.10
CA ASN A 88 -20.89 -27.89 14.44
C ASN A 88 -20.96 -28.12 15.96
N PHE A 89 -20.17 -27.37 16.75
CA PHE A 89 -20.24 -27.45 18.22
C PHE A 89 -21.62 -27.06 18.75
N ARG A 90 -22.25 -26.01 18.19
CA ARG A 90 -23.60 -25.61 18.56
C ARG A 90 -24.63 -26.70 18.28
N ASP A 91 -24.56 -27.33 17.11
CA ASP A 91 -25.48 -28.41 16.73
C ASP A 91 -25.35 -29.62 17.66
N VAL A 92 -24.12 -29.98 18.05
CA VAL A 92 -23.87 -31.06 19.04
C VAL A 92 -24.44 -30.71 20.41
N VAL A 93 -24.26 -29.47 20.86
CA VAL A 93 -24.81 -29.00 22.13
C VAL A 93 -26.34 -29.03 22.10
N GLU A 94 -26.97 -28.57 21.02
CA GLU A 94 -28.44 -28.61 20.85
C GLU A 94 -28.99 -30.05 20.81
N GLN A 95 -28.26 -31.00 20.22
CA GLN A 95 -28.65 -32.42 20.25
C GLN A 95 -28.55 -33.04 21.65
N LEU A 96 -27.53 -32.68 22.42
CA LEU A 96 -27.32 -33.19 23.79
C LEU A 96 -28.24 -32.53 24.82
N SER A 97 -28.72 -31.32 24.55
CA SER A 97 -29.64 -30.59 25.43
C SER A 97 -31.11 -30.85 25.13
N LYS A 98 -31.43 -31.62 24.07
CA LYS A 98 -32.79 -32.15 23.90
C LYS A 98 -33.09 -33.15 25.03
N PRO A 99 -34.17 -32.96 25.80
CA PRO A 99 -34.56 -33.92 26.81
C PRO A 99 -34.83 -35.28 26.13
N ARG A 100 -34.23 -36.35 26.66
CA ARG A 100 -34.60 -37.71 26.26
C ARG A 100 -36.10 -37.84 26.53
N SER A 101 -36.88 -37.98 25.47
CA SER A 101 -38.28 -38.35 25.61
C SER A 101 -38.28 -39.77 26.15
N ASP A 102 -38.43 -39.90 27.48
CA ASP A 102 -38.72 -41.17 28.13
C ASP A 102 -40.09 -41.62 27.63
N THR A 103 -40.10 -42.40 26.55
CA THR A 103 -41.26 -43.20 26.17
C THR A 103 -41.32 -44.39 27.13
N CYS A 104 -41.93 -44.19 28.29
CA CYS A 104 -42.58 -45.26 29.04
C CYS A 104 -44.05 -45.30 28.62
N GLY A 105 -44.39 -46.30 27.81
CA GLY A 105 -45.75 -46.74 27.51
C GLY A 105 -45.77 -48.26 27.50
#